data_AF-A0A919HW77-F1
#
_entry.id   AF-A0A919HW77-F1
#
_cell.length_a   1.000
_cell.length_b   1.000
_cell.length_c   1.000
_cell.angle_alpha   90.00
_cell.angle_beta   90.00
_cell.angle_gamma   90.00
#
_symmetry.space_group_name_H-M   'P 1'
#
loop_
_entity.id
_entity.type
_entity.pdbx_description
1 polymer ?
#
loop_
_entity_poly.entity_id
_entity_poly.type
_entity_poly.pdbx_seq_one_letter_code
_entity_poly.pdbx_strand_id
1 'polypeptide(L)' 'MVTIDVGEDGLRLRHQALPVSRDEAGRVRWCNAFCAILEGLYSRWLQSQGGSAHVILQRERVFSVSDVQFLYYHP' A
#
# COMPACT_ATOMS: atom_id res chain seq x y z
N MET A 1 2.13 -6.44 10.04
CA MET A 1 3.28 -7.06 9.34
C MET A 1 3.27 -6.58 7.90
N VAL A 2 4.43 -6.35 7.31
CA VAL A 2 4.55 -5.99 5.89
C VAL A 2 5.20 -7.14 5.15
N THR A 3 4.58 -7.62 4.07
CA THR A 3 5.13 -8.66 3.19
C THR A 3 5.26 -8.14 1.77
N ILE A 4 6.23 -8.68 1.05
CA ILE A 4 6.52 -8.33 -0.34
C ILE A 4 6.64 -9.61 -1.13
N ASP A 5 5.87 -9.69 -2.21
CA ASP A 5 5.83 -10.83 -3.12
C ASP A 5 6.10 -10.33 -4.54
N VAL A 6 6.90 -11.09 -5.29
CA VAL A 6 7.18 -10.80 -6.71
C VAL A 6 6.20 -11.60 -7.56
N GLY A 7 5.53 -10.94 -8.51
CA GLY A 7 4.67 -11.58 -9.49
C GLY A 7 4.93 -11.06 -10.90
N GLU A 8 4.19 -11.61 -11.87
CA GLU A 8 4.32 -11.25 -13.29
C GLU A 8 3.99 -9.77 -13.55
N ASP A 9 3.04 -9.20 -12.79
CA ASP A 9 2.60 -7.80 -12.94
C ASP A 9 3.47 -6.81 -12.14
N GLY A 10 4.47 -7.26 -11.38
CA GLY A 10 5.33 -6.43 -10.54
C GLY A 10 5.44 -6.89 -9.09
N LEU A 11 5.76 -5.96 -8.19
CA LEU A 11 5.92 -6.24 -6.75
C LEU A 11 4.61 -5.94 -6.02
N ARG A 12 4.10 -6.91 -5.26
CA ARG A 12 2.94 -6.73 -4.39
C ARG A 12 3.38 -6.53 -2.96
N LEU A 13 2.93 -5.44 -2.35
CA LEU A 13 3.14 -5.13 -0.93
C LEU A 13 1.83 -5.31 -0.18
N ARG A 14 1.82 -6.17 0.85
CA ARG A 14 0.68 -6.31 1.76
C ARG A 14 1.03 -5.73 3.11
N HIS A 15 0.20 -4.81 3.61
CA HIS A 15 0.33 -4.23 4.94
C HIS A 15 -0.83 -4.70 5.82
N GLN A 16 -0.49 -5.47 6.85
CA GLN A 16 -1.43 -5.97 7.85
C GLN A 16 -1.31 -5.21 9.16
N ALA A 17 -2.42 -5.18 9.91
CA ALA A 17 -2.58 -4.46 11.17
C ALA A 17 -2.48 -2.93 10.99
N LEU A 18 -3.03 -2.41 9.89
CA LEU A 18 -3.20 -0.97 9.71
C LEU A 18 -4.02 -0.41 10.88
N PRO A 19 -3.63 0.74 11.49
CA PRO A 19 -4.43 1.37 12.52
C PRO A 19 -5.85 1.62 12.02
N VAL A 20 -6.86 1.27 12.81
CA VAL A 20 -8.27 1.43 12.46
C VAL A 20 -8.90 2.50 13.36
N SER A 21 -9.74 3.36 12.79
CA SER A 21 -10.53 4.32 13.56
C SER A 21 -11.42 3.61 14.60
N ARG A 22 -11.47 4.17 15.82
CA ARG A 22 -12.41 3.73 16.86
C ARG A 22 -13.86 4.07 16.49
N ASP A 23 -14.06 5.19 15.78
CA ASP A 23 -15.34 5.54 15.17
C ASP A 23 -15.56 4.69 13.92
N GLU A 24 -16.61 3.88 13.94
CA GLU A 24 -17.02 3.00 12.86
C GLU A 24 -17.37 3.78 11.59
N ALA A 25 -18.05 4.92 11.72
CA ALA A 25 -18.42 5.77 10.59
C ALA A 25 -17.18 6.38 9.90
N GLY A 26 -16.05 6.48 10.61
CA GLY A 26 -14.78 7.02 10.14
C GLY A 26 -13.78 5.99 9.62
N ARG A 27 -14.01 4.67 9.82
CA ARG A 27 -13.01 3.63 9.50
C ARG A 27 -12.55 3.64 8.05
N VAL A 28 -13.48 3.78 7.11
CA VAL A 28 -13.16 3.80 5.67
C VAL A 28 -12.38 5.06 5.30
N ARG A 29 -12.78 6.23 5.80
CA ARG A 29 -12.07 7.49 5.56
C ARG A 29 -10.65 7.43 6.11
N TRP A 30 -10.50 6.90 7.33
CA TRP A 30 -9.21 6.69 7.96
C TRP A 30 -8.32 5.73 7.16
N CYS A 31 -8.86 4.58 6.75
CA CYS A 31 -8.16 3.62 5.92
C CYS A 31 -7.67 4.26 4.61
N ASN A 32 -8.53 5.02 3.92
CA ASN A 32 -8.16 5.71 2.69
C ASN A 32 -7.04 6.74 2.91
N ALA A 33 -7.13 7.55 3.97
CA ALA A 33 -6.08 8.52 4.31
C ALA A 33 -4.74 7.83 4.62
N PHE A 34 -4.78 6.73 5.38
CA PHE A 34 -3.58 5.94 5.65
C PHE A 34 -3.02 5.27 4.39
N CYS A 35 -3.88 4.77 3.50
CA CYS A 35 -3.43 4.19 2.23
C CYS A 35 -2.66 5.23 1.39
N ALA A 36 -3.16 6.47 1.30
CA ALA A 36 -2.46 7.53 0.56
C ALA A 36 -1.09 7.86 1.17
N ILE A 37 -0.96 7.85 2.50
CA ILE A 37 0.34 8.03 3.18
C ILE A 37 1.27 6.85 2.85
N LEU A 38 0.76 5.62 2.92
CA LEU A 38 1.54 4.41 2.64
C LEU A 38 1.97 4.33 1.18
N GLU A 39 1.15 4.77 0.23
CA GLU A 39 1.51 4.87 -1.19
C GLU A 39 2.76 5.75 -1.37
N GLY A 40 2.76 6.95 -0.79
CA GLY A 40 3.92 7.84 -0.83
C GLY A 40 5.15 7.25 -0.13
N LEU A 41 4.95 6.69 1.06
CA LEU A 41 6.03 6.12 1.87
C LEU A 41 6.73 4.96 1.16
N TYR A 42 5.95 3.98 0.68
CA TYR A 42 6.49 2.80 0.02
C TYR A 42 7.06 3.12 -1.37
N SER A 43 6.45 4.04 -2.12
CA SER A 43 7.02 4.49 -3.39
C SER A 43 8.43 5.06 -3.18
N ARG A 44 8.59 5.96 -2.20
CA ARG A 44 9.90 6.53 -1.86
C ARG A 44 10.89 5.50 -1.32
N TRP A 45 10.42 4.58 -0.48
CA TRP A 45 11.26 3.51 0.03
C TRP A 45 11.77 2.61 -1.09
N LEU A 46 10.91 2.12 -1.99
CA LEU A 46 11.30 1.26 -3.11
C LEU A 46 12.24 1.99 -4.09
N GLN A 47 12.00 3.27 -4.38
CA GLN A 47 12.92 4.10 -5.16
C GLN A 47 14.32 4.16 -4.52
N SER A 48 14.40 4.29 -3.20
CA SER A 48 15.69 4.31 -2.47
C SER A 48 16.47 2.99 -2.57
N GLN A 49 15.79 1.88 -2.86
CA GLN A 49 16.40 0.55 -3.05
C GLN A 49 16.82 0.29 -4.51
N GLY A 50 16.79 1.31 -5.38
CA GLY A 50 17.12 1.19 -6.80
C GLY A 50 15.90 1.04 -7.72
N GLY A 51 14.68 1.15 -7.19
CA GLY A 51 13.46 1.23 -7.98
C GLY A 51 13.44 2.49 -8.88
N SER A 52 12.94 2.35 -10.10
CA SER A 52 12.89 3.48 -11.05
C SER A 52 11.83 4.53 -10.68
N ALA A 53 12.10 5.80 -10.99
CA ALA A 53 11.18 6.91 -10.65
C ALA A 53 9.83 6.86 -11.38
N HIS A 54 9.74 6.13 -12.50
CA HIS A 54 8.53 5.99 -13.30
C HIS A 54 7.63 4.81 -12.86
N VAL A 55 8.02 4.07 -11.83
CA VAL A 55 7.22 2.95 -11.33
C VAL A 55 6.13 3.48 -10.39
N ILE A 56 4.91 3.06 -10.67
CA ILE A 56 3.74 3.50 -9.94
C ILE A 56 3.50 2.53 -8.80
N LEU A 57 3.26 3.07 -7.61
CA LEU A 57 2.69 2.30 -6.52
C LEU A 57 1.22 2.69 -6.38
N GLN A 58 0.34 1.72 -6.57
CA GLN A 58 -1.10 1.93 -6.49
C GLN A 58 -1.74 0.91 -5.57
N ARG A 59 -2.70 1.35 -4.76
CA ARG A 59 -3.55 0.43 -4.00
C ARG A 59 -4.36 -0.47 -4.94
N GLU A 60 -4.18 -1.79 -4.79
CA GLU A 60 -4.80 -2.81 -5.63
C GLU A 60 -6.11 -3.29 -5.00
N ARG A 61 -6.03 -3.81 -3.76
CA ARG A 61 -7.17 -4.44 -3.07
C ARG A 61 -7.20 -4.09 -1.59
N VAL A 62 -8.41 -3.90 -1.07
CA VAL A 62 -8.69 -3.76 0.36
C VAL A 62 -9.40 -5.03 0.80
N PHE A 63 -8.72 -5.89 1.56
CA PHE A 63 -9.37 -7.07 2.17
C PHE A 63 -10.13 -6.67 3.43
N SER A 64 -9.60 -5.69 4.17
CA SER A 64 -10.28 -5.04 5.30
C SER A 64 -9.69 -3.65 5.54
N VAL A 65 -10.29 -2.86 6.43
CA VAL A 65 -9.70 -1.58 6.87
C VAL A 65 -8.38 -1.71 7.64
N SER A 66 -7.95 -2.94 7.93
CA SER A 66 -6.69 -3.28 8.63
C SER A 66 -5.69 -4.06 7.78
N ASP A 67 -6.06 -4.47 6.56
CA ASP A 67 -5.28 -5.33 5.67
C ASP A 67 -5.44 -4.87 4.22
N VAL A 68 -4.39 -4.24 3.71
CA VAL A 68 -4.40 -3.52 2.43
C VAL A 68 -3.23 -3.97 1.56
N GLN A 69 -3.43 -3.95 0.23
CA GLN A 69 -2.43 -4.30 -0.76
C GLN A 69 -2.14 -3.16 -1.73
N PHE A 70 -0.87 -3.07 -2.12
CA PHE A 70 -0.36 -2.15 -3.13
C PHE A 70 0.39 -2.94 -4.20
N LEU A 71 0.23 -2.54 -5.46
CA LEU A 71 0.99 -3.04 -6.58
C LEU A 71 1.99 -1.97 -7.02
N TYR A 72 3.26 -2.36 -7.09
CA TYR A 72 4.34 -1.56 -7.64
C TYR A 72 4.70 -2.12 -9.02
N TYR A 73 4.35 -1.37 -10.07
CA TYR A 73 4.41 -1.85 -11.44
C TYR A 73 4.82 -0.76 -12.43
N HIS A 74 5.40 -1.20 -13.54
CA HIS A 74 5.66 -0.36 -14.70
C HIS A 74 4.41 -0.39 -15.59
N PRO A 75 3.77 0.75 -15.87
CA PRO A 75 2.55 0.81 -16.68
C PRO A 75 2.78 0.49 -18.16
#